data_AF-A0A0F9WDN1-F1
#
_entry.id   AF-A0A0F9WDN1-F1
#
_cell.length_a   1.000
_cell.length_b   1.000
_cell.length_c   1.000
_cell.angle_alpha   90.00
_cell.angle_beta   90.00
_cell.angle_gamma   90.00
#
_symmetry.space_group_name_H-M   'P 1'
#
loop_
_entity.id
_entity.type
_entity.pdbx_description
1 polymer ?
#
loop_
_entity_poly.entity_id
_entity_poly.type
_entity_poly.pdbx_seq_one_letter_code
_entity_poly.pdbx_strand_id
1 'polypeptide(L)'
;MAFKRNYYERKQVKHRAKYGRLEKRSELISRLKKIKENKKIINDAKNEIENVTGKEYFFKYNSLTTINGKLSTVEYDTQDELTKKKIFVDEEIMRIKKKLLTFQDVPQNKKYIFDEDGNKVEVKRITDTSVNEEHNEYKKYLKQLIETKKEINNKIYSS
;
A
#
# COMPACT_ATOMS: atom_id res chain seq x y z
N MET A 1 -9.41 50.98 -25.49
CA MET A 1 -10.28 49.98 -24.84
C MET A 1 -10.84 49.05 -25.90
N ALA A 2 -10.58 47.75 -25.85
CA ALA A 2 -11.14 46.78 -26.80
C ALA A 2 -12.60 46.45 -26.39
N PHE A 3 -13.56 46.75 -27.26
CA PHE A 3 -14.96 46.37 -27.08
C PHE A 3 -15.10 44.84 -27.12
N LYS A 4 -15.34 44.21 -25.96
CA LYS A 4 -15.74 42.79 -25.93
C LYS A 4 -17.20 42.67 -26.35
N ARG A 5 -17.45 42.14 -27.55
CA ARG A 5 -18.78 41.71 -27.98
C ARG A 5 -19.05 40.31 -27.42
N ASN A 6 -20.14 40.15 -26.66
CA ASN A 6 -20.61 38.84 -26.21
C ASN A 6 -21.44 38.21 -27.33
N TYR A 7 -20.93 37.12 -27.91
CA TYR A 7 -21.63 36.37 -28.95
C TYR A 7 -22.44 35.23 -28.33
N TYR A 8 -23.69 35.07 -28.75
CA TYR A 8 -24.54 33.97 -28.31
C TYR A 8 -24.16 32.65 -28.99
N GLU A 9 -24.20 31.55 -28.24
CA GLU A 9 -23.94 30.22 -28.79
C GLU A 9 -25.18 29.62 -29.46
N ARG A 10 -24.95 28.96 -30.61
CA ARG A 10 -26.02 28.27 -31.35
C ARG A 10 -26.53 27.03 -30.60
N LYS A 11 -27.82 26.75 -30.67
CA LYS A 11 -28.44 25.50 -30.17
C LYS A 11 -28.50 24.42 -31.26
N GLN A 12 -28.78 23.17 -30.87
CA GLN A 12 -29.03 22.07 -31.81
C GLN A 12 -30.27 22.36 -32.67
N VAL A 13 -30.24 21.92 -33.93
CA VAL A 13 -31.38 22.10 -34.85
C VAL A 13 -32.53 21.15 -34.47
N LYS A 14 -33.78 21.64 -34.51
CA LYS A 14 -34.98 20.92 -34.01
C LYS A 14 -35.13 19.50 -34.57
N HIS A 15 -34.91 19.28 -35.87
CA HIS A 15 -35.05 17.95 -36.49
C HIS A 15 -33.96 16.94 -36.06
N ARG A 16 -32.85 17.42 -35.47
CA ARG A 16 -31.76 16.57 -34.93
C ARG A 16 -31.78 16.44 -33.41
N ALA A 17 -32.81 16.97 -32.74
CA ALA A 17 -32.91 16.94 -31.28
C ALA A 17 -32.84 15.52 -30.70
N LYS A 18 -33.28 14.49 -31.45
CA LYS A 18 -33.18 13.07 -31.07
C LYS A 18 -31.76 12.59 -30.79
N TYR A 19 -30.73 13.24 -31.36
CA TYR A 19 -29.33 12.89 -31.15
C TYR A 19 -28.71 13.62 -29.95
N GLY A 20 -29.52 14.37 -29.19
CA GLY A 20 -29.07 15.14 -28.05
C GLY A 20 -28.50 16.51 -28.41
N ARG A 21 -27.80 17.09 -27.44
CA ARG A 21 -27.25 18.45 -27.53
C ARG A 21 -26.09 18.51 -28.53
N LEU A 22 -25.98 19.64 -29.23
CA LEU A 22 -24.85 19.93 -30.12
C LEU A 22 -23.59 20.13 -29.28
N GLU A 23 -22.64 19.19 -29.41
CA GLU A 23 -21.35 19.25 -28.72
C GLU A 23 -20.55 20.50 -29.14
N LYS A 24 -20.01 21.22 -28.16
CA LYS A 24 -19.13 22.39 -28.38
C LYS A 24 -17.66 22.02 -28.30
N ARG A 25 -16.78 22.92 -28.77
CA ARG A 25 -15.33 22.71 -28.73
C ARG A 25 -14.82 22.44 -27.30
N SER A 26 -15.32 23.15 -26.30
CA SER A 26 -14.97 22.93 -24.89
C SER A 26 -15.36 21.53 -24.40
N GLU A 27 -16.58 21.10 -24.73
CA GLU A 27 -17.11 19.77 -24.40
C GLU A 27 -16.29 18.67 -25.09
N LEU A 28 -16.01 18.83 -26.39
CA LEU A 28 -15.15 17.94 -27.18
C LEU A 28 -13.76 17.80 -26.57
N ILE A 29 -13.11 18.91 -26.20
CA ILE A 29 -11.80 18.90 -25.55
C ILE A 29 -11.87 18.13 -24.23
N SER A 30 -12.92 18.34 -23.43
CA SER A 30 -13.07 17.62 -22.15
C SER A 30 -13.25 16.11 -22.39
N ARG A 31 -14.04 15.73 -23.39
CA ARG A 31 -14.28 14.33 -23.76
C ARG A 31 -12.99 13.67 -24.26
N LEU A 32 -12.23 14.36 -25.11
CA LEU A 32 -10.96 13.85 -25.63
C LEU A 32 -9.91 13.68 -24.52
N LYS A 33 -9.86 14.61 -23.55
CA LYS A 33 -8.99 14.46 -22.37
C LYS A 33 -9.34 13.21 -21.56
N LYS A 34 -10.62 13.00 -21.24
CA LYS A 34 -11.08 11.79 -20.53
C LYS A 34 -10.75 10.51 -21.29
N ILE A 35 -10.96 10.49 -22.61
CA ILE A 35 -10.61 9.33 -23.44
C ILE A 35 -9.11 9.05 -23.37
N LYS A 36 -8.26 10.09 -23.42
CA LYS A 36 -6.80 9.94 -23.30
C LYS A 36 -6.39 9.40 -21.93
N GLU A 37 -6.98 9.90 -20.86
CA GLU A 37 -6.75 9.40 -19.49
C GLU A 37 -7.16 7.93 -19.35
N ASN A 38 -8.34 7.56 -19.82
CA ASN A 38 -8.81 6.17 -19.78
C ASN A 38 -7.88 5.24 -20.57
N LYS A 39 -7.41 5.67 -21.75
CA LYS A 39 -6.44 4.90 -22.54
C LYS A 39 -5.13 4.68 -21.79
N LYS A 40 -4.67 5.69 -21.04
CA LYS A 40 -3.46 5.58 -20.23
C LYS A 40 -3.66 4.54 -19.11
N ILE A 41 -4.74 4.63 -18.35
CA ILE A 41 -5.07 3.68 -17.27
C ILE A 41 -5.12 2.24 -17.80
N ILE A 42 -5.77 2.02 -18.95
CA ILE A 42 -5.83 0.69 -19.57
C ILE A 42 -4.45 0.19 -19.96
N ASN A 43 -3.59 1.06 -20.49
CA ASN A 43 -2.24 0.68 -20.90
C ASN A 43 -1.36 0.34 -19.70
N ASP A 44 -1.45 1.14 -18.63
CA ASP A 44 -0.73 0.90 -17.38
C ASP A 44 -1.17 -0.44 -16.77
N ALA A 45 -2.48 -0.72 -16.72
CA ALA A 45 -3.01 -2.00 -16.24
C ALA A 45 -2.57 -3.20 -17.10
N LYS A 46 -2.46 -3.04 -18.43
CA LYS A 46 -1.94 -4.10 -19.32
C LYS A 46 -0.47 -4.39 -19.02
N ASN A 47 0.34 -3.34 -18.87
CA ASN A 47 1.75 -3.49 -18.53
C ASN A 47 1.92 -4.15 -17.17
N GLU A 48 1.10 -3.78 -16.17
CA GLU A 48 1.09 -4.46 -14.87
C GLU A 48 0.80 -5.96 -15.02
N ILE A 49 -0.25 -6.34 -15.75
CA ILE A 49 -0.60 -7.75 -15.98
C ILE A 49 0.54 -8.50 -16.70
N GLU A 50 1.16 -7.90 -17.71
CA GLU A 50 2.25 -8.53 -18.47
C GLU A 50 3.52 -8.75 -17.63
N ASN A 51 3.79 -7.84 -16.69
CA ASN A 51 4.96 -7.92 -15.81
C ASN A 51 4.75 -8.85 -14.60
N VAL A 52 3.51 -9.31 -14.32
CA VAL A 52 3.24 -10.24 -13.22
C VAL A 52 3.80 -11.62 -13.57
N THR A 53 4.65 -12.14 -12.67
CA THR A 53 5.39 -13.40 -12.88
C THR A 53 4.56 -14.66 -12.66
N GLY A 54 3.34 -14.52 -12.14
CA GLY A 54 2.43 -15.62 -11.82
C GLY A 54 2.80 -16.44 -10.57
N LYS A 55 3.91 -16.11 -9.90
CA LYS A 55 4.40 -16.80 -8.69
C LYS A 55 4.22 -16.00 -7.40
N GLU A 56 3.58 -14.84 -7.48
CA GLU A 56 3.41 -13.93 -6.35
C GLU A 56 2.29 -14.44 -5.41
N TYR A 57 2.59 -14.50 -4.11
CA TYR A 57 1.62 -14.83 -3.07
C TYR A 57 1.22 -13.58 -2.28
N PHE A 58 -0.06 -13.23 -2.30
CA PHE A 58 -0.63 -12.14 -1.51
C PHE A 58 -1.62 -12.70 -0.49
N PHE A 59 -1.49 -12.34 0.79
CA PHE A 59 -2.42 -12.80 1.85
C PHE A 59 -3.89 -12.51 1.54
N LYS A 60 -4.14 -11.45 0.77
CA LYS A 60 -5.48 -11.03 0.36
C LYS A 60 -6.15 -12.06 -0.57
N TYR A 61 -5.40 -12.90 -1.27
CA TYR A 61 -5.97 -13.98 -2.08
C TYR A 61 -6.76 -15.00 -1.27
N ASN A 62 -6.43 -15.20 0.00
CA ASN A 62 -7.21 -16.09 0.86
C ASN A 62 -8.62 -15.55 1.17
N SER A 63 -8.87 -14.25 0.95
CA SER A 63 -10.18 -13.63 1.13
C SER A 63 -10.93 -13.44 -0.20
N LEU A 64 -10.36 -13.89 -1.31
CA LEU A 64 -10.85 -13.65 -2.66
C LEU A 64 -11.02 -14.97 -3.40
N THR A 65 -12.21 -15.24 -3.88
CA THR A 65 -12.50 -16.36 -4.79
C THR A 65 -12.71 -15.85 -6.20
N THR A 66 -12.47 -16.71 -7.19
CA THR A 66 -12.77 -16.39 -8.58
C THR A 66 -14.05 -17.11 -8.98
N ILE A 67 -15.13 -16.37 -9.20
CA ILE A 67 -16.40 -16.89 -9.72
C ILE A 67 -16.54 -16.38 -11.15
N ASN A 68 -16.61 -17.31 -12.12
CA ASN A 68 -16.76 -17.00 -13.55
C ASN A 68 -15.71 -16.00 -14.08
N GLY A 69 -14.46 -16.10 -13.63
CA GLY A 69 -13.37 -15.22 -14.05
C GLY A 69 -13.40 -13.80 -13.44
N LYS A 70 -14.28 -13.54 -12.46
CA LYS A 70 -14.31 -12.30 -11.69
C LYS A 70 -13.95 -12.58 -10.24
N LEU A 71 -13.19 -11.66 -9.64
CA LEU A 71 -12.87 -11.71 -8.22
C LEU A 71 -14.11 -11.39 -7.38
N SER A 72 -14.47 -12.30 -6.47
CA SER A 72 -15.48 -12.13 -5.43
C SER A 72 -14.83 -12.25 -4.05
N THR A 73 -15.31 -11.47 -3.09
CA THR A 73 -14.88 -11.59 -1.69
C THR A 73 -15.57 -12.77 -1.03
N VAL A 74 -14.82 -13.64 -0.36
CA VAL A 74 -15.39 -14.64 0.54
C VAL A 74 -15.59 -13.97 1.89
N GLU A 75 -16.81 -14.02 2.44
CA GLU A 75 -17.14 -13.37 3.71
C GLU A 75 -16.59 -14.12 4.94
N TYR A 76 -16.25 -15.40 4.80
CA TYR A 76 -15.78 -16.24 5.91
C TYR A 76 -14.62 -17.14 5.48
N ASP A 77 -13.53 -17.11 6.26
CA ASP A 77 -12.42 -18.05 6.11
C ASP A 77 -12.89 -19.45 6.53
N THR A 78 -12.61 -20.47 5.73
CA THR A 78 -12.84 -21.86 6.14
C THR A 78 -11.86 -22.27 7.24
N GLN A 79 -12.19 -23.28 8.05
CA GLN A 79 -11.34 -23.74 9.14
C GLN A 79 -9.94 -24.17 8.67
N ASP A 80 -9.84 -24.79 7.48
CA ASP A 80 -8.57 -25.20 6.88
C ASP A 80 -7.72 -24.01 6.38
N GLU A 81 -8.36 -22.91 5.98
CA GLU A 81 -7.64 -21.67 5.64
C GLU A 81 -7.15 -20.95 6.89
N LEU A 82 -7.92 -20.97 7.98
CA LEU A 82 -7.51 -20.43 9.28
C LEU A 82 -6.31 -21.18 9.86
N THR A 83 -6.26 -22.51 9.74
CA THR A 83 -5.10 -23.31 10.19
C THR A 83 -3.86 -23.01 9.35
N LYS A 84 -3.98 -22.91 8.03
CA LYS A 84 -2.86 -22.52 7.14
C LYS A 84 -2.34 -21.11 7.47
N LYS A 85 -3.25 -20.14 7.66
CA LYS A 85 -2.90 -18.78 8.09
C LYS A 85 -2.16 -18.79 9.43
N LYS A 86 -2.60 -19.60 10.39
CA LYS A 86 -1.94 -19.74 11.70
C LYS A 86 -0.51 -20.27 11.56
N ILE A 87 -0.31 -21.34 10.79
CA ILE A 87 1.02 -21.92 10.55
C ILE A 87 1.96 -20.87 9.95
N PHE A 88 1.49 -20.16 8.92
CA PHE A 88 2.26 -19.10 8.29
C PHE A 88 2.67 -18.01 9.29
N VAL A 89 1.73 -17.51 10.10
CA VAL A 89 2.01 -16.47 11.10
C VAL A 89 3.00 -16.98 12.16
N ASP A 90 2.91 -18.25 12.55
CA ASP A 90 3.83 -18.86 13.51
C ASP A 90 5.27 -18.94 12.97
N GLU A 91 5.44 -19.35 11.71
CA GLU A 91 6.74 -19.37 11.03
C GLU A 91 7.34 -17.97 10.90
N GLU A 92 6.52 -16.98 10.52
CA GLU A 92 6.97 -15.60 10.38
C GLU A 92 7.34 -14.99 11.74
N ILE A 93 6.61 -15.29 12.81
CA ILE A 93 6.99 -14.90 14.18
C ILE A 93 8.36 -15.48 14.54
N MET A 94 8.61 -16.76 14.24
CA MET A 94 9.92 -17.38 14.52
C MET A 94 11.04 -16.70 13.73
N ARG A 95 10.81 -16.43 12.45
CA ARG A 95 11.77 -15.76 11.56
C ARG A 95 12.13 -14.36 12.08
N ILE A 96 11.13 -13.56 12.46
CA ILE A 96 11.36 -12.20 12.97
C ILE A 96 12.05 -12.24 14.33
N LYS A 97 11.68 -13.16 15.24
CA LYS A 97 12.42 -13.36 16.50
C LYS A 97 13.88 -13.69 16.27
N LYS A 98 14.18 -14.57 15.30
CA LYS A 98 15.55 -14.91 14.93
C LYS A 98 16.31 -13.70 14.37
N LYS A 99 15.67 -12.87 13.55
CA LYS A 99 16.25 -11.60 13.07
C LYS A 99 16.53 -10.64 14.22
N LEU A 100 15.60 -10.45 15.15
CA LEU A 100 15.79 -9.61 16.34
C LEU A 100 16.97 -10.08 17.19
N LEU A 101 17.17 -11.39 17.35
CA LEU A 101 18.31 -11.97 18.05
C LEU A 101 19.66 -11.70 17.34
N THR A 102 19.66 -11.53 16.02
CA THR A 102 20.89 -11.24 15.26
C THR A 102 21.27 -9.76 15.26
N PHE A 103 20.37 -8.85 15.65
CA PHE A 103 20.72 -7.44 15.79
C PHE A 103 21.72 -7.29 16.93
N GLN A 104 22.87 -6.70 16.63
CA GLN A 104 23.83 -6.31 17.65
C GLN A 104 23.33 -5.03 18.31
N ASP A 105 23.14 -5.06 19.63
CA ASP A 105 22.84 -3.85 20.39
C ASP A 105 24.02 -2.88 20.26
N VAL A 106 23.76 -1.68 19.74
CA VAL A 106 24.77 -0.62 19.71
C VAL A 106 25.06 -0.22 21.16
N PRO A 107 26.33 -0.21 21.61
CA PRO A 107 26.66 0.12 22.98
C PRO A 107 26.24 1.56 23.31
N GLN A 108 25.19 1.68 24.14
CA GLN A 108 24.59 2.95 24.57
C GLN A 108 25.36 3.65 25.70
N ASN A 109 26.48 3.09 26.13
CA ASN A 109 27.27 3.66 27.22
C ASN A 109 27.77 5.06 26.86
N LYS A 110 27.59 5.99 27.80
CA LYS A 110 28.10 7.35 27.71
C LYS A 110 29.62 7.33 27.48
N LYS A 111 30.07 8.01 26.43
CA LYS A 111 31.51 8.23 26.19
C LYS A 111 31.89 9.55 26.83
N TYR A 112 32.95 9.53 27.63
CA TYR A 112 33.54 10.73 28.19
C TYR A 112 34.93 10.94 27.61
N ILE A 113 35.27 12.19 27.37
CA ILE A 113 36.62 12.65 27.02
C ILE A 113 37.03 13.66 28.10
N PHE A 114 38.28 13.62 28.51
CA PHE A 114 38.84 14.62 29.41
C PHE A 114 39.44 15.75 28.59
N ASP A 115 39.15 17.00 28.97
CA ASP A 115 39.80 18.17 28.38
C ASP A 115 41.22 18.38 28.95
N GLU A 116 41.96 19.36 28.40
CA GLU A 116 43.33 19.67 28.83
C GLU A 116 43.41 20.13 30.31
N ASP A 117 42.28 20.60 30.86
CA ASP A 117 42.12 21.01 32.26
C ASP A 117 41.68 19.86 33.19
N GLY A 118 41.51 18.64 32.66
CA GLY A 118 41.14 17.44 33.42
C GLY A 118 39.65 17.30 33.76
N ASN A 119 38.79 18.15 33.23
CA ASN A 119 37.34 18.06 33.39
C ASN A 119 36.74 17.01 32.45
N LYS A 120 35.70 16.33 32.95
CA LYS A 120 35.02 15.25 32.24
C LYS A 120 33.91 15.81 31.33
N VAL A 121 34.11 15.73 30.02
CA VAL A 121 33.12 16.16 29.01
C VAL A 121 32.43 14.95 28.38
N GLU A 122 31.09 14.93 28.40
CA GLU A 122 30.30 13.88 27.74
C GLU A 122 30.25 14.13 26.22
N VAL A 123 30.69 13.16 25.43
CA VAL A 123 30.75 13.27 23.97
C VAL A 123 29.73 12.34 23.34
N LYS A 124 28.85 12.90 22.50
CA LYS A 124 27.88 12.14 21.71
C LYS A 124 28.64 11.21 20.76
N ARG A 125 28.41 9.90 20.87
CA ARG A 125 28.85 8.97 19.83
C ARG A 125 28.04 9.24 18.57
N ILE A 126 28.70 9.34 17.42
CA ILE A 126 28.04 9.28 16.12
C ILE A 126 27.63 7.81 15.95
N THR A 127 26.39 7.48 16.27
CA THR A 127 25.82 6.15 16.01
C THR A 127 25.03 6.24 14.71
N ASP A 128 25.27 5.31 13.78
CA ASP A 128 24.37 5.10 12.65
C ASP A 128 22.98 4.75 13.20
N THR A 129 22.05 5.70 13.12
CA THR A 129 20.68 5.55 13.63
C THR A 129 19.85 4.56 12.82
N SER A 130 20.27 4.25 11.59
CA SER A 130 19.58 3.35 10.65
C SER A 130 19.35 1.95 11.23
N VAL A 131 20.35 1.38 11.93
CA VAL A 131 20.25 0.03 12.53
C VAL A 131 19.19 -0.01 13.64
N ASN A 132 19.03 1.09 14.40
CA ASN A 132 18.01 1.19 15.45
C ASN A 132 16.60 1.39 14.87
N GLU A 133 16.47 2.06 13.73
CA GLU A 133 15.20 2.25 13.04
C GLU A 133 14.67 0.90 12.51
N GLU A 134 15.51 0.13 11.81
CA GLU A 134 15.16 -1.21 11.33
C GLU A 134 14.78 -2.15 12.49
N HIS A 135 15.53 -2.12 13.60
CA HIS A 135 15.23 -2.93 14.78
C HIS A 135 13.86 -2.58 15.39
N ASN A 136 13.51 -1.28 15.42
CA ASN A 136 12.20 -0.83 15.90
C ASN A 136 11.06 -1.20 14.95
N GLU A 137 11.30 -1.17 13.64
CA GLU A 137 10.34 -1.66 12.64
C GLU A 137 10.05 -3.15 12.83
N TYR A 138 11.08 -3.97 13.02
CA TYR A 138 10.91 -5.40 13.29
C TYR A 138 10.14 -5.67 14.60
N LYS A 139 10.37 -4.87 15.65
CA LYS A 139 9.59 -4.96 16.90
C LYS A 139 8.12 -4.60 16.67
N LYS A 140 7.85 -3.54 15.90
CA LYS A 140 6.48 -3.12 15.55
C LYS A 140 5.76 -4.19 14.74
N TYR A 141 6.44 -4.76 13.75
CA TYR A 141 5.92 -5.84 12.92
C TYR A 141 5.66 -7.11 13.73
N LEU A 142 6.56 -7.49 14.65
CA LEU A 142 6.35 -8.62 15.55
C LEU A 142 5.08 -8.44 16.41
N LYS A 143 4.83 -7.23 16.91
CA LYS A 143 3.61 -6.93 17.68
C LYS A 143 2.35 -7.14 16.83
N GLN A 144 2.36 -6.68 15.57
CA GLN A 144 1.27 -6.91 14.62
C GLN A 144 1.05 -8.41 14.37
N LEU A 145 2.11 -9.19 14.18
CA LEU A 145 2.00 -10.65 13.99
C LEU A 145 1.41 -11.37 15.21
N ILE A 146 1.71 -10.91 16.42
CA ILE A 146 1.13 -11.47 17.65
C ILE A 146 -0.37 -11.13 17.75
N GLU A 147 -0.76 -9.91 17.38
CA GLU A 147 -2.16 -9.48 17.34
C GLU A 147 -2.95 -10.30 16.31
N THR A 148 -2.43 -10.45 15.08
CA THR A 148 -3.09 -11.27 14.05
C THR A 148 -3.19 -12.74 14.45
N LYS A 149 -2.16 -13.30 15.11
CA LYS A 149 -2.25 -14.66 15.69
C LYS A 149 -3.39 -14.80 16.69
N LYS A 150 -3.60 -13.79 17.55
CA LYS A 150 -4.72 -13.80 18.50
C LYS A 150 -6.06 -13.75 17.79
N GLU A 151 -6.20 -12.90 16.77
CA GLU A 151 -7.43 -12.83 15.97
C GLU A 151 -7.76 -14.15 15.27
N ILE A 152 -6.75 -14.80 14.66
CA ILE A 152 -6.91 -16.11 14.02
C ILE A 152 -7.31 -17.18 15.04
N ASN A 153 -6.65 -17.23 16.20
CA ASN A 153 -7.01 -18.17 17.26
C ASN A 153 -8.43 -17.93 17.77
N ASN A 154 -8.84 -16.67 17.96
CA ASN A 154 -10.22 -16.36 18.33
C ASN A 154 -11.20 -16.90 17.28
N LYS A 155 -10.94 -16.72 15.98
CA LYS A 155 -11.81 -17.30 14.94
C LYS A 155 -11.88 -18.83 14.96
N ILE A 156 -10.75 -19.50 15.23
CA ILE A 156 -10.65 -20.97 15.31
C ILE A 156 -11.40 -21.53 16.52
N TYR A 157 -11.32 -20.88 17.69
CA TYR A 157 -11.83 -21.40 18.97
C TYR A 157 -13.15 -20.75 19.44
N SER A 158 -13.66 -19.73 18.72
CA SER A 158 -14.97 -19.11 18.98
C SER A 158 -16.06 -19.59 18.02
N SER A 159 -15.74 -20.53 17.12
CA SER A 159 -16.69 -21.31 16.31
C SER A 159 -16.99 -22.63 17.01
#